data_AF-A0AA36ICM2-F1
#
_entry.id   AF-A0AA36ICM2-F1
#
_cell.length_a   1.000
_cell.length_b   1.000
_cell.length_c   1.000
_cell.angle_alpha   90.00
_cell.angle_beta   90.00
_cell.angle_gamma   90.00
#
_symmetry.space_group_name_H-M   'P 1'
#
loop_
_entity.id
_entity.type
_entity.pdbx_description
1 polymer ?
#
loop_
_entity_poly.entity_id
_entity_poly.type
_entity_poly.pdbx_seq_one_letter_code
_entity_poly.pdbx_strand_id
1 'polypeptide(L)'
;MRREDAEKWHGKGDLMQSNFVRETLSLPTMDKASCLSIGHGQISERSFFELLQVNSVRVLYDFRHSDHRGDVHSPCEHFSVRALKSSCRVRGLAYKHVALGRETAYGILKHVKTDEAQHALIELVWHAKRGGTCFLGFDQDWRLDRRQVIADEVVAAGHSVKHINSTGSTEDHDPHRKLPDFIVSEEERLRKLEQQRRAGELLRPEKSAVDRSSEAVASQLMRPSKEIDAMDELRAAANQVELERAQRNLARLQRLGDKHGALAHKVVKAAPQWVLDEARQQEEWIAKKKAEKLEKAEKAEKAPDRRQESEATEALDEELSVECSRCGVLRPWSQLAEGDGVCKECWATSGEGDVTRSRCCSCEAELPKDWLDLGACPACITSASESCASTVATEAEAESPQRDGDAKGWRAKRFAKYSPDA
;
A
#
# COMPACT_ATOMS: atom_id res chain seq x y z
N MET A 1 25.38 3.67 -6.64
CA MET A 1 24.35 3.65 -7.70
C MET A 1 24.00 5.10 -7.99
N ARG A 2 24.06 5.55 -9.24
CA ARG A 2 23.78 6.96 -9.56
C ARG A 2 22.27 7.17 -9.69
N ARG A 3 21.78 8.39 -9.50
CA ARG A 3 20.36 8.75 -9.70
C ARG A 3 19.83 8.30 -11.07
N GLU A 4 20.68 8.36 -12.10
CA GLU A 4 20.41 7.88 -13.46
C GLU A 4 20.12 6.37 -13.55
N ASP A 5 20.67 5.55 -12.64
CA ASP A 5 20.44 4.09 -12.65
C ASP A 5 19.03 3.76 -12.13
N ALA A 6 18.49 4.55 -11.20
CA ALA A 6 17.10 4.45 -10.75
C ALA A 6 16.11 4.83 -11.86
N GLU A 7 16.54 5.65 -12.83
CA GLU A 7 15.72 6.03 -13.98
C GLU A 7 15.70 4.98 -15.10
N LYS A 8 16.63 4.02 -15.11
CA LYS A 8 16.66 2.94 -16.11
C LYS A 8 15.71 1.77 -15.81
N TRP A 9 14.83 1.91 -14.82
CA TRP A 9 13.86 0.87 -14.51
C TRP A 9 12.90 0.63 -15.70
N HIS A 10 12.97 -0.57 -16.28
CA HIS A 10 12.18 -1.09 -17.40
C HIS A 10 10.65 -1.22 -17.18
N GLY A 11 10.09 -0.65 -16.11
CA GLY A 11 8.65 -0.68 -15.84
C GLY A 11 8.09 -2.04 -15.39
N LYS A 12 8.95 -3.01 -15.05
CA LYS A 12 8.55 -4.32 -14.51
C LYS A 12 8.96 -4.48 -13.05
N GLY A 13 7.97 -4.72 -12.18
CA GLY A 13 8.16 -4.87 -10.72
C GLY A 13 7.56 -3.71 -9.93
N ASP A 14 8.01 -3.54 -8.69
CA ASP A 14 7.68 -2.39 -7.86
C ASP A 14 8.94 -1.52 -7.78
N LEU A 15 8.84 -0.27 -8.24
CA LEU A 15 9.92 0.72 -8.24
C LEU A 15 10.55 0.83 -6.85
N MET A 16 9.73 0.68 -5.81
CA MET A 16 10.12 0.82 -4.43
C MET A 16 10.65 -0.49 -3.83
N GLN A 17 10.95 -1.54 -4.60
CA GLN A 17 11.66 -2.70 -4.05
C GLN A 17 13.12 -2.40 -3.72
N SER A 18 13.73 -1.39 -4.35
CA SER A 18 15.11 -0.99 -4.08
C SER A 18 15.16 -0.02 -2.90
N ASN A 19 15.87 -0.37 -1.82
CA ASN A 19 16.08 0.51 -0.66
C ASN A 19 16.71 1.85 -1.07
N PHE A 20 17.65 1.82 -2.03
CA PHE A 20 18.29 3.03 -2.54
C PHE A 20 17.30 4.02 -3.17
N VAL A 21 16.31 3.49 -3.90
CA VAL A 21 15.25 4.30 -4.52
C VAL A 21 14.38 4.94 -3.44
N ARG A 22 14.02 4.19 -2.39
CA ARG A 22 13.23 4.73 -1.25
C ARG A 22 13.93 5.89 -0.54
N GLU A 23 15.24 5.81 -0.37
CA GLU A 23 16.01 6.83 0.37
C GLU A 23 16.32 8.07 -0.49
N THR A 24 16.45 7.91 -1.81
CA THR A 24 16.96 8.97 -2.68
C THR A 24 15.85 9.70 -3.46
N LEU A 25 14.75 9.02 -3.79
CA LEU A 25 13.67 9.61 -4.56
C LEU A 25 12.59 10.16 -3.62
N SER A 26 12.37 11.46 -3.70
CA SER A 26 11.25 12.15 -3.05
C SER A 26 10.46 12.91 -4.10
N LEU A 27 9.15 13.09 -3.87
CA LEU A 27 8.26 13.75 -4.83
C LEU A 27 8.81 15.12 -5.32
N PRO A 28 9.29 16.02 -4.44
CA PRO A 28 9.78 17.35 -4.88
C PRO A 28 11.13 17.32 -5.60
N THR A 29 11.92 16.26 -5.44
CA THR A 29 13.26 16.18 -6.06
C THR A 29 13.21 15.65 -7.49
N MET A 30 12.06 15.11 -7.92
CA MET A 30 11.85 14.60 -9.27
C MET A 30 11.69 15.70 -10.30
N ASP A 31 11.98 15.38 -11.57
CA ASP A 31 11.76 16.30 -12.67
C ASP A 31 10.25 16.57 -12.84
N LYS A 32 9.93 17.79 -13.30
CA LYS A 32 8.53 18.18 -13.52
C LYS A 32 7.85 17.24 -14.51
N ALA A 33 6.67 16.77 -14.14
CA ALA A 33 5.85 15.87 -14.95
C ALA A 33 4.40 16.36 -14.98
N SER A 34 3.62 15.84 -15.92
CA SER A 34 2.20 16.13 -16.03
C SER A 34 1.39 14.85 -15.84
N CYS A 35 0.57 14.80 -14.80
CA CYS A 35 -0.31 13.68 -14.52
C CYS A 35 -1.74 14.01 -14.97
N LEU A 36 -2.46 13.00 -15.46
CA LEU A 36 -3.88 13.13 -15.77
C LEU A 36 -4.71 12.58 -14.61
N SER A 37 -5.93 13.08 -14.43
CA SER A 37 -6.91 12.47 -13.54
C SER A 37 -8.24 12.29 -14.26
N ILE A 38 -9.01 11.26 -13.91
CA ILE A 38 -10.34 11.04 -14.45
C ILE A 38 -11.26 10.51 -13.36
N GLY A 39 -12.50 10.99 -13.31
CA GLY A 39 -13.52 10.51 -12.38
C GLY A 39 -14.50 9.61 -13.11
N HIS A 40 -14.76 8.42 -12.58
CA HIS A 40 -15.62 7.49 -13.29
C HIS A 40 -17.12 7.84 -13.21
N GLY A 41 -17.58 8.38 -12.08
CA GLY A 41 -19.01 8.68 -11.85
C GLY A 41 -19.91 7.54 -12.31
N GLN A 42 -20.82 7.85 -13.23
CA GLN A 42 -21.72 6.90 -13.90
C GLN A 42 -21.37 6.70 -15.39
N ILE A 43 -20.12 6.95 -15.79
CA ILE A 43 -19.69 6.84 -17.19
C ILE A 43 -19.72 5.38 -17.63
N SER A 44 -20.19 5.11 -18.85
CA SER A 44 -20.17 3.76 -19.41
C SER A 44 -18.72 3.26 -19.57
N GLU A 45 -18.48 1.96 -19.42
CA GLU A 45 -17.15 1.37 -19.60
C GLU A 45 -16.53 1.76 -20.95
N ARG A 46 -17.32 1.71 -22.02
CA ARG A 46 -16.88 2.08 -23.37
C ARG A 46 -16.38 3.52 -23.43
N SER A 47 -17.20 4.47 -22.99
CA SER A 47 -16.85 5.90 -23.00
C SER A 47 -15.64 6.17 -22.12
N PHE A 48 -15.52 5.51 -20.96
CA PHE A 48 -14.37 5.63 -20.08
C PHE A 48 -13.05 5.28 -20.79
N PHE A 49 -12.99 4.13 -21.47
CA PHE A 49 -11.78 3.74 -22.20
C PHE A 49 -11.52 4.56 -23.47
N GLU A 50 -12.57 5.06 -24.14
CA GLU A 50 -12.43 6.02 -25.24
C GLU A 50 -11.76 7.31 -24.75
N LEU A 51 -12.16 7.83 -23.58
CA LEU A 51 -11.54 9.01 -22.96
C LEU A 51 -10.05 8.78 -22.62
N LEU A 52 -9.72 7.59 -22.08
CA LEU A 52 -8.33 7.21 -21.81
C LEU A 52 -7.50 7.15 -23.10
N GLN A 53 -8.07 6.60 -24.17
CA GLN A 53 -7.40 6.47 -25.47
C GLN A 53 -7.18 7.83 -26.14
N VAL A 54 -8.17 8.72 -26.14
CA VAL A 54 -8.06 10.08 -26.68
C VAL A 54 -6.93 10.86 -26.00
N ASN A 55 -6.76 10.67 -24.69
CA ASN A 55 -5.71 11.30 -23.90
C ASN A 55 -4.40 10.50 -23.86
N SER A 56 -4.24 9.48 -24.72
CA SER A 56 -3.04 8.64 -24.84
C SER A 56 -2.56 8.04 -23.50
N VAL A 57 -3.49 7.72 -22.60
CA VAL A 57 -3.18 7.09 -21.32
C VAL A 57 -2.70 5.65 -21.55
N ARG A 58 -1.60 5.29 -20.90
CA ARG A 58 -0.99 3.95 -20.92
C ARG A 58 -1.00 3.28 -19.54
N VAL A 59 -0.97 4.08 -18.48
CA VAL A 59 -0.95 3.61 -17.09
C VAL A 59 -2.11 4.25 -16.33
N LEU A 60 -2.93 3.43 -15.68
CA LEU A 60 -4.06 3.85 -14.85
C LEU A 60 -3.81 3.45 -13.39
N TYR A 61 -3.70 4.46 -12.53
CA TYR A 61 -3.66 4.30 -11.08
C TYR A 61 -5.07 4.40 -10.50
N ASP A 62 -5.38 3.55 -9.54
CA ASP A 62 -6.64 3.57 -8.82
C ASP A 62 -6.37 3.78 -7.34
N PHE A 63 -6.62 5.01 -6.88
CA PHE A 63 -6.41 5.43 -5.50
C PHE A 63 -7.67 5.42 -4.66
N ARG A 64 -8.78 4.88 -5.20
CA ARG A 64 -10.06 4.84 -4.48
C ARG A 64 -9.92 3.99 -3.22
N HIS A 65 -10.65 4.39 -2.19
CA HIS A 65 -10.67 3.65 -0.95
C HIS A 65 -11.26 2.25 -1.16
N SER A 66 -10.53 1.22 -0.73
CA SER A 66 -11.03 -0.15 -0.65
C SER A 66 -11.48 -0.49 0.76
N ASP A 67 -12.56 -1.26 0.87
CA ASP A 67 -13.02 -1.80 2.13
C ASP A 67 -12.01 -2.81 2.74
N HIS A 68 -12.35 -3.36 3.91
CA HIS A 68 -11.55 -4.39 4.59
C HIS A 68 -11.40 -5.70 3.78
N ARG A 69 -12.17 -5.88 2.70
CA ARG A 69 -12.09 -7.02 1.79
C ARG A 69 -11.21 -6.72 0.57
N GLY A 70 -10.76 -5.47 0.43
CA GLY A 70 -10.02 -4.99 -0.73
C GLY A 70 -10.91 -4.65 -1.93
N ASP A 71 -12.24 -4.61 -1.73
CA ASP A 71 -13.18 -4.23 -2.77
C ASP A 71 -13.43 -2.72 -2.70
N VAL A 72 -13.46 -2.06 -3.86
CA VAL A 72 -13.86 -0.66 -3.97
C VAL A 72 -15.37 -0.62 -4.20
N HIS A 73 -16.09 0.05 -3.31
CA HIS A 73 -17.50 0.34 -3.56
C HIS A 73 -17.59 1.28 -4.75
N SER A 74 -18.24 0.86 -5.83
CA SER A 74 -18.54 1.68 -7.00
C SER A 74 -19.99 1.47 -7.40
N PRO A 75 -20.70 2.50 -7.87
CA PRO A 75 -22.08 2.36 -8.32
C PRO A 75 -22.21 1.40 -9.52
N CYS A 76 -21.15 1.27 -10.33
CA CYS A 76 -21.14 0.40 -11.50
C CYS A 76 -20.16 -0.77 -11.31
N GLU A 77 -20.59 -1.99 -11.64
CA GLU A 77 -19.78 -3.20 -11.46
C GLU A 77 -18.50 -3.21 -12.32
N HIS A 78 -18.54 -2.59 -13.50
CA HIS A 78 -17.38 -2.47 -14.40
C HIS A 78 -16.25 -1.60 -13.84
N PHE A 79 -16.53 -0.79 -12.80
CA PHE A 79 -15.52 -0.04 -12.06
C PHE A 79 -15.04 -0.74 -10.78
N SER A 80 -15.39 -2.02 -10.57
CA SER A 80 -14.72 -2.84 -9.57
C SER A 80 -13.25 -3.05 -9.94
N VAL A 81 -12.37 -3.14 -8.94
CA VAL A 81 -10.90 -3.32 -9.15
C VAL A 81 -10.60 -4.50 -10.07
N ARG A 82 -11.35 -5.61 -9.91
CA ARG A 82 -11.19 -6.81 -10.73
C ARG A 82 -11.64 -6.61 -12.18
N ALA A 83 -12.79 -5.99 -12.40
CA ALA A 83 -13.29 -5.70 -13.74
C ALA A 83 -12.33 -4.75 -14.48
N LEU A 84 -11.94 -3.64 -13.82
CA LEU A 84 -10.98 -2.69 -14.37
C LEU A 84 -9.64 -3.33 -14.70
N LYS A 85 -9.07 -4.14 -13.80
CA LYS A 85 -7.82 -4.85 -14.07
C LYS A 85 -7.91 -5.72 -15.32
N SER A 86 -9.02 -6.46 -15.48
CA SER A 86 -9.26 -7.30 -16.65
C SER A 86 -9.40 -6.48 -17.93
N SER A 87 -10.26 -5.46 -17.93
CA SER A 87 -10.53 -4.61 -19.09
C SER A 87 -9.29 -3.79 -19.52
N CYS A 88 -8.53 -3.25 -18.56
CA CYS A 88 -7.26 -2.57 -18.83
C CYS A 88 -6.27 -3.52 -19.52
N ARG A 89 -6.12 -4.75 -19.00
CA ARG A 89 -5.20 -5.74 -19.57
C ARG A 89 -5.55 -6.11 -21.02
N VAL A 90 -6.83 -6.33 -21.32
CA VAL A 90 -7.29 -6.62 -22.70
C VAL A 90 -6.98 -5.46 -23.65
N ARG A 91 -7.00 -4.22 -23.14
CA ARG A 91 -6.72 -3.00 -23.90
C ARG A 91 -5.24 -2.58 -23.90
N GLY A 92 -4.36 -3.38 -23.30
CA GLY A 92 -2.94 -3.06 -23.21
C GLY A 92 -2.62 -1.87 -22.30
N LEU A 93 -3.47 -1.57 -21.33
CA LEU A 93 -3.26 -0.56 -20.30
C LEU A 93 -2.69 -1.21 -19.03
N ALA A 94 -1.63 -0.62 -18.48
CA ALA A 94 -1.12 -1.00 -17.17
C ALA A 94 -2.07 -0.46 -16.09
N TYR A 95 -2.58 -1.33 -15.22
CA TYR A 95 -3.48 -0.95 -14.14
C TYR A 95 -2.84 -1.26 -12.79
N LYS A 96 -2.81 -0.27 -11.90
CA LYS A 96 -2.30 -0.41 -10.53
C LYS A 96 -3.30 0.15 -9.52
N HIS A 97 -3.70 -0.66 -8.55
CA HIS A 97 -4.57 -0.23 -7.47
C HIS A 97 -3.79 -0.07 -6.18
N VAL A 98 -3.89 1.11 -5.56
CA VAL A 98 -3.30 1.44 -4.27
C VAL A 98 -4.37 2.15 -3.45
N ALA A 99 -5.03 1.43 -2.54
CA ALA A 99 -6.15 1.98 -1.79
C ALA A 99 -5.71 3.07 -0.82
N LEU A 100 -5.98 4.33 -1.14
CA LEU A 100 -5.72 5.49 -0.29
C LEU A 100 -6.98 5.89 0.51
N GLY A 101 -6.79 6.70 1.56
CA GLY A 101 -7.84 7.10 2.49
C GLY A 101 -8.52 5.97 3.29
N ARG A 102 -7.77 4.97 3.78
CA ARG A 102 -8.31 3.91 4.64
C ARG A 102 -8.73 4.45 6.00
N GLU A 103 -9.74 3.85 6.63
CA GLU A 103 -10.16 4.22 7.99
C GLU A 103 -9.01 4.10 9.00
N THR A 104 -8.17 3.07 8.85
CA THR A 104 -6.99 2.83 9.70
C THR A 104 -5.92 3.91 9.55
N ALA A 105 -5.94 4.65 8.43
CA ALA A 105 -5.04 5.76 8.15
C ALA A 105 -5.70 7.12 8.41
N TYR A 106 -6.86 7.15 9.10
CA TYR A 106 -7.61 8.36 9.45
C TYR A 106 -8.03 9.20 8.24
N GLY A 107 -8.38 8.57 7.12
CA GLY A 107 -8.90 9.24 5.94
C GLY A 107 -7.79 9.71 4.98
N ILE A 108 -8.20 10.34 3.87
CA ILE A 108 -7.27 10.63 2.75
C ILE A 108 -6.21 11.68 3.11
N LEU A 109 -6.56 12.71 3.88
CA LEU A 109 -5.67 13.81 4.26
C LEU A 109 -4.46 13.36 5.08
N LYS A 110 -4.66 12.41 5.99
CA LYS A 110 -3.56 11.81 6.75
C LYS A 110 -2.88 10.71 5.95
N HIS A 111 -3.63 9.89 5.23
CA HIS A 111 -3.06 8.78 4.49
C HIS A 111 -2.08 9.24 3.41
N VAL A 112 -2.36 10.35 2.71
CA VAL A 112 -1.47 10.89 1.65
C VAL A 112 -0.08 11.26 2.18
N LYS A 113 0.04 11.57 3.47
CA LYS A 113 1.31 11.94 4.13
C LYS A 113 2.12 10.74 4.63
N THR A 114 1.57 9.52 4.52
CA THR A 114 2.29 8.29 4.91
C THR A 114 3.27 7.85 3.83
N ASP A 115 4.29 7.10 4.22
CA ASP A 115 5.28 6.55 3.28
C ASP A 115 4.63 5.69 2.18
N GLU A 116 3.60 4.90 2.50
CA GLU A 116 2.85 4.09 1.51
C GLU A 116 2.29 4.97 0.39
N ALA A 117 1.66 6.09 0.76
CA ALA A 117 1.07 7.00 -0.21
C ALA A 117 2.14 7.81 -0.96
N GLN A 118 3.14 8.34 -0.27
CA GLN A 118 4.24 9.09 -0.89
C GLN A 118 4.99 8.25 -1.92
N HIS A 119 5.25 6.98 -1.60
CA HIS A 119 5.82 6.01 -2.54
C HIS A 119 4.94 5.81 -3.79
N ALA A 120 3.63 5.69 -3.61
CA ALA A 120 2.69 5.54 -4.72
C ALA A 120 2.61 6.81 -5.60
N LEU A 121 2.72 8.00 -5.01
CA LEU A 121 2.76 9.28 -5.75
C LEU A 121 4.09 9.47 -6.50
N ILE A 122 5.21 9.10 -5.90
CA ILE A 122 6.53 9.08 -6.57
C ILE A 122 6.47 8.19 -7.82
N GLU A 123 5.88 6.99 -7.68
CA GLU A 123 5.73 6.07 -8.79
C GLU A 123 4.77 6.59 -9.87
N LEU A 124 3.65 7.21 -9.47
CA LEU A 124 2.72 7.88 -10.38
C LEU A 124 3.45 8.93 -11.24
N VAL A 125 4.21 9.83 -10.60
CA VAL A 125 5.00 10.87 -11.28
C VAL A 125 6.10 10.27 -12.15
N TRP A 126 6.74 9.20 -11.68
CA TRP A 126 7.77 8.48 -12.43
C TRP A 126 7.24 7.90 -13.74
N HIS A 127 6.01 7.34 -13.72
CA HIS A 127 5.32 6.87 -14.92
C HIS A 127 4.87 8.03 -15.81
N ALA A 128 4.36 9.12 -15.21
CA ALA A 128 3.93 10.31 -15.94
C ALA A 128 5.06 10.96 -16.77
N LYS A 129 6.31 10.92 -16.28
CA LYS A 129 7.50 11.38 -17.02
C LYS A 129 7.74 10.59 -18.33
N ARG A 130 7.32 9.31 -18.38
CA ARG A 130 7.62 8.39 -19.50
C ARG A 130 6.45 8.16 -20.45
N GLY A 131 5.25 8.53 -20.06
CA GLY A 131 4.06 8.37 -20.89
C GLY A 131 2.78 8.83 -20.19
N GLY A 132 1.68 8.78 -20.94
CA GLY A 132 0.37 9.18 -20.43
C GLY A 132 -0.01 8.34 -19.21
N THR A 133 -0.04 8.97 -18.05
CA THR A 133 -0.41 8.35 -16.78
C THR A 133 -1.60 9.07 -16.20
N CYS A 134 -2.60 8.30 -15.80
CA CYS A 134 -3.84 8.83 -15.26
C CYS A 134 -4.14 8.18 -13.90
N PHE A 135 -4.73 8.92 -12.97
CA PHE A 135 -5.28 8.36 -11.75
C PHE A 135 -6.79 8.52 -11.66
N LEU A 136 -7.45 7.50 -11.09
CA LEU A 136 -8.89 7.34 -11.05
C LEU A 136 -9.50 7.93 -9.77
N GLY A 137 -10.49 8.80 -9.94
CA GLY A 137 -11.40 9.30 -8.92
C GLY A 137 -12.76 8.61 -8.95
N PHE A 138 -13.57 8.89 -7.94
CA PHE A 138 -14.92 8.35 -7.79
C PHE A 138 -15.95 9.19 -8.55
N ASP A 139 -15.99 10.50 -8.29
CA ASP A 139 -16.99 11.42 -8.82
C ASP A 139 -16.55 12.00 -10.16
N GLN A 140 -17.50 12.19 -11.06
CA GLN A 140 -17.24 12.76 -12.38
C GLN A 140 -16.66 14.18 -12.29
N ASP A 141 -17.21 15.01 -11.39
CA ASP A 141 -16.65 16.32 -11.06
C ASP A 141 -15.50 16.17 -10.07
N TRP A 142 -14.30 16.54 -10.51
CA TRP A 142 -13.09 16.41 -9.69
C TRP A 142 -13.14 17.30 -8.45
N ARG A 143 -13.91 18.39 -8.51
CA ARG A 143 -14.08 19.40 -7.45
C ARG A 143 -14.82 18.89 -6.22
N LEU A 144 -15.53 17.77 -6.34
CA LEU A 144 -16.28 17.15 -5.24
C LEU A 144 -15.67 15.81 -4.83
N ASP A 145 -14.48 15.49 -5.33
CA ASP A 145 -13.87 14.16 -5.18
C ASP A 145 -12.63 14.22 -4.26
N ARG A 146 -12.34 13.10 -3.59
CA ARG A 146 -11.13 12.86 -2.80
C ARG A 146 -9.85 12.96 -3.62
N ARG A 147 -9.93 12.77 -4.94
CA ARG A 147 -8.78 12.92 -5.85
C ARG A 147 -8.16 14.33 -5.83
N GLN A 148 -8.87 15.34 -5.32
CA GLN A 148 -8.29 16.67 -5.06
C GLN A 148 -7.09 16.62 -4.14
N VAL A 149 -7.17 15.87 -3.04
CA VAL A 149 -6.08 15.79 -2.06
C VAL A 149 -4.80 15.22 -2.70
N ILE A 150 -4.97 14.26 -3.61
CA ILE A 150 -3.86 13.68 -4.37
C ILE A 150 -3.30 14.70 -5.36
N ALA A 151 -4.16 15.43 -6.05
CA ALA A 151 -3.76 16.45 -6.99
C ALA A 151 -3.04 17.63 -6.31
N ASP A 152 -3.53 18.08 -5.15
CA ASP A 152 -2.92 19.13 -4.32
C ASP A 152 -1.51 18.73 -3.91
N GLU A 153 -1.32 17.49 -3.44
CA GLU A 153 0.00 16.98 -3.02
C GLU A 153 0.99 16.92 -4.21
N VAL A 154 0.54 16.43 -5.37
CA VAL A 154 1.35 16.35 -6.59
C VAL A 154 1.72 17.74 -7.11
N VAL A 155 0.80 18.71 -7.05
CA VAL A 155 1.06 20.09 -7.46
C VAL A 155 1.94 20.84 -6.45
N ALA A 156 1.75 20.61 -5.14
CA ALA A 156 2.61 21.16 -4.09
C ALA A 156 4.08 20.73 -4.24
N ALA A 157 4.32 19.53 -4.77
CA ALA A 157 5.66 19.06 -5.12
C ALA A 157 6.22 19.64 -6.43
N GLY A 158 5.48 20.50 -7.14
CA GLY A 158 5.93 21.20 -8.34
C GLY A 158 5.62 20.51 -9.67
N HIS A 159 4.79 19.46 -9.66
CA HIS A 159 4.28 18.82 -10.86
C HIS A 159 2.96 19.47 -11.33
N SER A 160 2.46 19.08 -12.50
CA SER A 160 1.17 19.54 -13.03
C SER A 160 0.16 18.40 -13.05
N VAL A 161 -1.11 18.72 -12.76
CA VAL A 161 -2.21 17.76 -12.84
C VAL A 161 -3.31 18.34 -13.72
N LYS A 162 -3.78 17.55 -14.69
CA LYS A 162 -4.92 17.90 -15.54
C LYS A 162 -6.07 16.91 -15.37
N HIS A 163 -7.28 17.41 -15.17
CA HIS A 163 -8.49 16.63 -14.96
C HIS A 163 -9.24 16.44 -16.28
N ILE A 164 -9.48 15.19 -16.68
CA ILE A 164 -10.27 14.83 -17.85
C ILE A 164 -11.75 14.87 -17.46
N ASN A 165 -12.52 15.70 -18.17
CA ASN A 165 -13.97 15.78 -18.02
C ASN A 165 -14.68 14.68 -18.84
N SER A 166 -16.00 14.57 -18.65
CA SER A 166 -16.87 13.64 -19.38
C SER A 166 -16.88 13.85 -20.90
N THR A 167 -16.55 15.06 -21.35
CA THR A 167 -16.43 15.45 -22.76
C THR A 167 -15.07 15.10 -23.37
N GLY A 168 -14.10 14.69 -22.55
CA GLY A 168 -12.71 14.49 -22.97
C GLY A 168 -11.84 15.73 -22.94
N SER A 169 -12.39 16.91 -22.62
CA SER A 169 -11.59 18.11 -22.39
C SER A 169 -10.79 17.98 -21.09
N THR A 170 -9.61 18.61 -21.06
CA THR A 170 -8.75 18.67 -19.87
C THR A 170 -8.81 20.03 -19.19
N GLU A 171 -8.91 20.05 -17.86
CA GLU A 171 -8.83 21.25 -17.03
C GLU A 171 -7.61 21.18 -16.11
N ASP A 172 -6.84 22.26 -16.00
CA ASP A 172 -5.72 22.31 -15.05
C ASP A 172 -6.23 22.34 -13.60
N HIS A 173 -5.50 21.67 -12.71
CA HIS A 173 -5.80 21.67 -11.29
C HIS A 173 -5.50 23.03 -10.65
N ASP A 174 -6.42 23.51 -9.81
CA ASP A 174 -6.27 24.75 -9.04
C ASP A 174 -5.80 24.42 -7.61
N PRO A 175 -4.52 24.69 -7.26
CA PRO A 175 -3.95 24.34 -5.95
C PRO A 175 -4.46 25.22 -4.80
N HIS A 176 -5.18 26.31 -5.09
CA HIS A 176 -5.74 27.21 -4.07
C HIS A 176 -7.21 26.95 -3.82
N ARG A 177 -7.77 25.90 -4.44
CA ARG A 177 -9.15 25.50 -4.24
C ARG A 177 -9.33 24.98 -2.82
N LYS A 178 -10.37 25.47 -2.14
CA LYS A 178 -10.77 24.90 -0.85
C LYS A 178 -11.28 23.48 -1.05
N LEU A 179 -10.74 22.55 -0.27
CA LEU A 179 -11.22 21.19 -0.21
C LEU A 179 -12.69 21.15 0.27
N PRO A 180 -13.53 20.27 -0.29
CA PRO A 180 -14.89 20.05 0.19
C PRO A 180 -14.97 19.71 1.68
N ASP A 181 -15.99 20.24 2.36
CA ASP A 181 -16.20 20.07 3.81
C ASP A 181 -16.26 18.60 4.24
N PHE A 182 -16.78 17.70 3.41
CA PHE A 182 -16.85 16.28 3.73
C PHE A 182 -15.46 15.63 3.83
N ILE A 183 -14.45 16.13 3.10
CA ILE A 183 -13.07 15.63 3.16
C ILE A 183 -12.42 16.11 4.46
N VAL A 184 -12.60 17.40 4.78
CA VAL A 184 -12.05 18.01 6.01
C VAL A 184 -12.68 17.38 7.25
N SER A 185 -14.00 17.24 7.28
CA SER A 185 -14.73 16.66 8.41
C SER A 185 -14.57 15.13 8.53
N GLU A 186 -14.22 14.42 7.45
CA GLU A 186 -13.98 12.97 7.50
C GLU A 186 -12.83 12.63 8.45
N GLU A 187 -11.75 13.41 8.45
CA GLU A 187 -10.62 13.19 9.35
C GLU A 187 -11.04 13.35 10.82
N GLU A 188 -11.77 14.42 11.14
CA GLU A 188 -12.26 14.65 12.50
C GLU A 188 -13.23 13.56 12.94
N ARG A 189 -14.12 13.13 12.04
CA ARG A 189 -15.05 12.03 12.29
C ARG A 189 -14.29 10.73 12.60
N LEU A 190 -13.27 10.40 11.80
CA LEU A 190 -12.47 9.18 12.01
C LEU A 190 -11.63 9.25 13.29
N ARG A 191 -11.10 10.42 13.66
CA ARG A 191 -10.41 10.63 14.94
C ARG A 191 -11.36 10.41 16.13
N LYS A 192 -12.58 10.94 16.07
CA LYS A 192 -13.61 10.72 17.11
C LYS A 192 -13.97 9.24 17.23
N LEU A 193 -14.16 8.53 16.11
CA LEU A 193 -14.43 7.09 16.11
C LEU A 193 -13.28 6.29 16.72
N GLU A 194 -12.03 6.65 16.43
CA GLU A 194 -10.88 5.98 17.03
C GLU A 194 -10.75 6.27 18.53
N GLN A 195 -11.05 7.50 18.96
CA GLN A 195 -11.11 7.85 20.37
C GLN A 195 -12.18 7.03 21.11
N GLN A 196 -13.36 6.86 20.51
CA GLN A 196 -14.42 6.01 21.05
C GLN A 196 -14.01 4.53 21.09
N ARG A 197 -13.26 4.03 20.10
CA ARG A 197 -12.70 2.66 20.13
C ARG A 197 -11.71 2.48 21.27
N ARG A 198 -10.83 3.47 21.49
CA ARG A 198 -9.84 3.45 22.60
C ARG A 198 -10.50 3.56 23.97
N ALA A 199 -11.57 4.35 24.08
CA ALA A 199 -12.37 4.45 25.30
C ALA A 199 -13.19 3.19 25.59
N GLY A 200 -13.27 2.24 24.65
CA GLY A 200 -14.13 1.06 24.76
C GLY A 200 -15.63 1.38 24.60
N GLU A 201 -15.99 2.63 24.32
CA GLU A 201 -17.36 3.07 24.08
C GLU A 201 -17.90 2.54 22.77
N LEU A 202 -17.04 2.42 21.75
CA LEU A 202 -17.40 1.79 20.50
C LEU A 202 -17.37 0.27 20.71
N LEU A 203 -18.50 -0.28 21.16
CA LEU A 203 -18.73 -1.71 21.12
C LEU A 203 -18.43 -2.19 19.70
N ARG A 204 -17.54 -3.19 19.57
CA ARG A 204 -17.28 -3.85 18.29
C ARG A 204 -18.64 -4.14 17.68
N PRO A 205 -18.96 -3.68 16.46
CA PRO A 205 -20.29 -3.84 15.90
C PRO A 205 -20.70 -5.31 16.03
N GLU A 206 -21.51 -5.59 17.05
CA GLU A 206 -22.10 -6.89 17.21
C GLU A 206 -22.98 -7.01 15.98
N LYS A 207 -22.82 -8.11 15.22
CA LYS A 207 -23.71 -8.40 14.10
C LYS A 207 -25.12 -8.20 14.64
N SER A 208 -25.75 -7.12 14.22
CA SER A 208 -26.94 -6.62 14.89
C SER A 208 -27.96 -7.76 14.89
N ALA A 209 -28.86 -7.83 15.88
CA ALA A 209 -29.93 -8.82 15.84
C ALA A 209 -30.69 -8.74 14.49
N VAL A 210 -30.70 -7.56 13.86
CA VAL A 210 -31.21 -7.29 12.51
C VAL A 210 -30.44 -8.04 11.41
N ASP A 211 -29.11 -8.12 11.45
CA ASP A 211 -28.31 -8.92 10.49
C ASP A 211 -28.51 -10.43 10.65
N ARG A 212 -28.99 -10.88 11.82
CA ARG A 212 -29.40 -12.26 12.07
C ARG A 212 -30.90 -12.47 11.96
N SER A 213 -31.66 -11.44 11.59
CA SER A 213 -33.11 -11.58 11.40
C SER A 213 -33.36 -12.62 10.31
N SER A 214 -34.43 -13.40 10.49
CA SER A 214 -34.89 -14.35 9.47
C SER A 214 -35.10 -13.66 8.12
N GLU A 215 -35.49 -12.38 8.12
CA GLU A 215 -35.66 -11.54 6.94
C GLU A 215 -34.34 -11.24 6.22
N ALA A 216 -33.28 -10.84 6.94
CA ALA A 216 -31.97 -10.62 6.34
C ALA A 216 -31.40 -11.90 5.71
N VAL A 217 -31.55 -13.03 6.41
CA VAL A 217 -31.14 -14.35 5.91
C VAL A 217 -31.98 -14.79 4.71
N ALA A 218 -33.30 -14.56 4.73
CA ALA A 218 -34.18 -14.86 3.60
C ALA A 218 -33.83 -13.99 2.38
N SER A 219 -33.61 -12.69 2.58
CA SER A 219 -33.16 -11.78 1.53
C SER A 219 -31.81 -12.22 0.94
N GLN A 220 -30.90 -12.71 1.78
CA GLN A 220 -29.60 -13.23 1.36
C GLN A 220 -29.74 -14.53 0.56
N LEU A 221 -30.66 -15.42 0.94
CA LEU A 221 -30.98 -16.66 0.24
C LEU A 221 -31.70 -16.44 -1.09
N MET A 222 -32.52 -15.39 -1.20
CA MET A 222 -33.21 -15.04 -2.44
C MET A 222 -32.28 -14.42 -3.49
N ARG A 223 -31.11 -13.92 -3.10
CA ARG A 223 -30.13 -13.40 -4.06
C ARG A 223 -29.51 -14.58 -4.81
N PRO A 224 -29.52 -14.59 -6.16
CA PRO A 224 -28.85 -15.64 -6.91
C PRO A 224 -27.38 -15.64 -6.55
N SER A 225 -26.82 -16.83 -6.33
CA SER A 225 -25.41 -17.00 -6.04
C SER A 225 -24.57 -16.49 -7.21
N LYS A 226 -23.50 -15.73 -6.94
CA LYS A 226 -22.59 -15.24 -7.98
C LYS A 226 -21.78 -16.41 -8.52
N GLU A 227 -22.05 -16.82 -9.75
CA GLU A 227 -21.26 -17.82 -10.45
C GLU A 227 -19.88 -17.25 -10.79
N ILE A 228 -18.83 -17.98 -10.44
CA ILE A 228 -17.45 -17.64 -10.81
C ILE A 228 -16.93 -18.76 -11.69
N ASP A 229 -16.59 -18.44 -12.94
CA ASP A 229 -15.91 -19.37 -13.84
C ASP A 229 -14.45 -19.55 -13.38
N ALA A 230 -14.09 -20.79 -13.04
CA ALA A 230 -12.74 -21.13 -12.61
C ALA A 230 -11.69 -20.79 -13.67
N MET A 231 -11.99 -21.00 -14.95
CA MET A 231 -11.05 -20.79 -16.05
C MET A 231 -10.82 -19.31 -16.32
N ASP A 232 -11.83 -18.46 -16.14
CA ASP A 232 -11.68 -17.01 -16.25
C ASP A 232 -10.79 -16.45 -15.14
N GLU A 233 -10.93 -16.96 -13.91
CA GLU A 233 -10.06 -16.57 -12.79
C GLU A 233 -8.60 -16.96 -13.01
N LEU A 234 -8.35 -18.16 -13.51
CA LEU A 234 -6.99 -18.61 -13.81
C LEU A 234 -6.40 -17.81 -14.98
N ARG A 235 -7.20 -17.51 -16.01
CA ARG A 235 -6.79 -16.62 -17.12
C ARG A 235 -6.60 -15.17 -16.67
N ALA A 236 -7.20 -14.74 -15.57
CA ALA A 236 -7.04 -13.39 -15.00
C ALA A 236 -5.69 -13.17 -14.32
N ALA A 237 -5.01 -14.23 -13.87
CA ALA A 237 -3.71 -14.13 -13.25
C ALA A 237 -2.63 -13.67 -14.27
N ALA A 238 -1.90 -12.60 -13.93
CA ALA A 238 -0.85 -12.06 -14.80
C ALA A 238 0.53 -12.71 -14.57
N ASN A 239 0.73 -13.37 -13.43
CA ASN A 239 1.98 -13.98 -13.05
C ASN A 239 1.75 -15.24 -12.19
N GLN A 240 2.80 -16.02 -11.95
CA GLN A 240 2.74 -17.27 -11.20
C GLN A 240 2.20 -17.08 -9.77
N VAL A 241 2.58 -15.99 -9.10
CA VAL A 241 2.13 -15.71 -7.73
C VAL A 241 0.63 -15.43 -7.69
N GLU A 242 0.12 -14.65 -8.65
CA GLU A 242 -1.32 -14.40 -8.81
C GLU A 242 -2.07 -15.68 -9.19
N LEU A 243 -1.46 -16.56 -10.00
CA LEU A 243 -2.05 -17.83 -10.37
C LEU A 243 -2.22 -18.72 -9.14
N GLU A 244 -1.18 -18.89 -8.33
CA GLU A 244 -1.27 -19.65 -7.07
C GLU A 244 -2.32 -19.06 -6.11
N ARG A 245 -2.42 -17.74 -6.02
CA ARG A 245 -3.46 -17.07 -5.23
C ARG A 245 -4.85 -17.36 -5.77
N ALA A 246 -5.05 -17.30 -7.09
CA ALA A 246 -6.30 -17.64 -7.74
C ALA A 246 -6.67 -19.11 -7.48
N GLN A 247 -5.70 -20.02 -7.58
CA GLN A 247 -5.90 -21.44 -7.33
C GLN A 247 -6.37 -21.73 -5.90
N ARG A 248 -5.65 -21.20 -4.89
CA ARG A 248 -6.05 -21.32 -3.48
C ARG A 248 -7.42 -20.71 -3.21
N ASN A 249 -7.73 -19.58 -3.86
CA ASN A 249 -9.02 -18.92 -3.72
C ASN A 249 -10.17 -19.76 -4.30
N LEU A 250 -9.98 -20.39 -5.46
CA LEU A 250 -10.97 -21.29 -6.06
C LEU A 250 -11.23 -22.51 -5.16
N ALA A 251 -10.19 -23.15 -4.64
CA ALA A 251 -10.33 -24.26 -3.69
C ALA A 251 -11.08 -23.84 -2.42
N ARG A 252 -10.79 -22.65 -1.88
CA ARG A 252 -11.52 -22.08 -0.74
C ARG A 252 -13.00 -21.81 -1.06
N LEU A 253 -13.31 -21.27 -2.24
CA LEU A 253 -14.68 -20.99 -2.67
C LEU A 253 -15.47 -22.28 -2.85
N GLN A 254 -14.87 -23.29 -3.47
CA GLN A 254 -15.47 -24.62 -3.63
C GLN A 254 -15.81 -25.23 -2.28
N ARG A 255 -14.86 -25.25 -1.34
CA ARG A 255 -15.09 -25.73 0.03
C ARG A 255 -16.24 -25.01 0.74
N LEU A 256 -16.32 -23.69 0.59
CA LEU A 256 -17.43 -22.91 1.17
C LEU A 256 -18.75 -23.24 0.48
N GLY A 257 -18.73 -23.48 -0.83
CA GLY A 257 -19.86 -23.99 -1.60
C GLY A 257 -20.36 -25.34 -1.08
N ASP A 258 -19.47 -26.32 -0.92
CA ASP A 258 -19.83 -27.66 -0.46
C ASP A 258 -20.37 -27.65 0.98
N LYS A 259 -19.78 -26.82 1.86
CA LYS A 259 -20.20 -26.71 3.26
C LYS A 259 -21.52 -25.97 3.45
N HIS A 260 -21.78 -24.93 2.66
CA HIS A 260 -22.94 -24.05 2.84
C HIS A 260 -24.08 -24.33 1.84
N GLY A 261 -23.82 -25.09 0.77
CA GLY A 261 -24.77 -25.38 -0.29
C GLY A 261 -25.33 -24.10 -0.92
N ALA A 262 -26.66 -24.01 -1.00
CA ALA A 262 -27.36 -22.84 -1.54
C ALA A 262 -27.13 -21.53 -0.76
N LEU A 263 -26.60 -21.58 0.47
CA LEU A 263 -26.25 -20.39 1.25
C LEU A 263 -24.92 -19.75 0.81
N ALA A 264 -24.16 -20.39 -0.08
CA ALA A 264 -22.91 -19.84 -0.56
C ALA A 264 -23.14 -18.69 -1.55
N HIS A 265 -22.65 -17.50 -1.20
CA HIS A 265 -22.73 -16.31 -2.08
C HIS A 265 -22.04 -16.45 -3.42
N LYS A 266 -21.03 -17.32 -3.49
CA LYS A 266 -20.15 -17.49 -4.64
C LYS A 266 -20.04 -18.98 -4.89
N VAL A 267 -20.37 -19.41 -6.10
CA VAL A 267 -20.31 -20.81 -6.53
C VAL A 267 -19.34 -20.90 -7.68
N VAL A 268 -18.38 -21.83 -7.60
CA VAL A 268 -17.42 -22.06 -8.67
C VAL A 268 -18.08 -22.92 -9.75
N LYS A 269 -18.15 -22.42 -10.97
CA LYS A 269 -18.68 -23.15 -12.12
C LYS A 269 -17.54 -23.91 -12.80
N ALA A 270 -17.83 -25.15 -13.22
CA ALA A 270 -16.90 -26.02 -13.94
C ALA A 270 -15.53 -26.17 -13.24
N ALA A 271 -15.55 -26.39 -11.92
CA ALA A 271 -14.34 -26.55 -11.12
C ALA A 271 -13.49 -27.73 -11.67
N PRO A 272 -12.23 -27.49 -12.07
CA PRO A 272 -11.32 -28.56 -12.46
C PRO A 272 -11.09 -29.55 -11.31
N GLN A 273 -10.79 -30.82 -11.63
CA GLN A 273 -10.61 -31.88 -10.63
C GLN A 273 -9.62 -31.52 -9.52
N TRP A 274 -8.52 -30.84 -9.84
CA TRP A 274 -7.53 -30.44 -8.85
C TRP A 274 -8.07 -29.42 -7.83
N VAL A 275 -9.04 -28.56 -8.20
CA VAL A 275 -9.71 -27.62 -7.28
C VAL A 275 -10.54 -28.40 -6.27
N LEU A 276 -11.24 -29.45 -6.74
CA LEU A 276 -12.05 -30.32 -5.89
C LEU A 276 -11.16 -31.11 -4.93
N ASP A 277 -10.02 -31.63 -5.40
CA ASP A 277 -9.08 -32.39 -4.57
C ASP A 277 -8.40 -31.48 -3.52
N GLU A 278 -7.99 -30.27 -3.90
CA GLU A 278 -7.41 -29.29 -2.97
C GLU A 278 -8.44 -28.81 -1.94
N ALA A 279 -9.70 -28.60 -2.34
CA ALA A 279 -10.78 -28.26 -1.41
C ALA A 279 -10.97 -29.34 -0.33
N ARG A 280 -10.97 -30.63 -0.71
CA ARG A 280 -11.03 -31.76 0.23
C ARG A 280 -9.82 -31.81 1.17
N GLN A 281 -8.61 -31.66 0.64
CA GLN A 281 -7.39 -31.62 1.47
C GLN A 281 -7.44 -30.47 2.49
N GLN A 282 -7.97 -29.31 2.09
CA GLN A 282 -8.16 -28.19 3.00
C GLN A 282 -9.22 -28.48 4.08
N GLU A 283 -10.29 -29.22 3.78
CA GLU A 283 -11.27 -29.67 4.78
C GLU A 283 -10.67 -30.65 5.78
N GLU A 284 -9.95 -31.65 5.30
CA GLU A 284 -9.27 -32.63 6.13
C GLU A 284 -8.26 -31.94 7.07
N TRP A 285 -7.49 -30.99 6.55
CA TRP A 285 -6.53 -30.23 7.35
C TRP A 285 -7.23 -29.38 8.43
N ILE A 286 -8.33 -28.70 8.09
CA ILE A 286 -9.13 -27.94 9.08
C ILE A 286 -9.75 -28.86 10.13
N ALA A 287 -10.28 -30.03 9.71
CA ALA A 287 -10.84 -31.01 10.62
C ALA A 287 -9.78 -31.53 11.60
N LYS A 288 -8.58 -31.86 11.12
CA LYS A 288 -7.43 -32.24 11.95
C LYS A 288 -7.05 -31.13 12.93
N LYS A 289 -6.88 -29.88 12.44
CA LYS A 289 -6.56 -28.73 13.30
C LYS A 289 -7.63 -28.45 14.36
N LYS A 290 -8.90 -28.66 14.03
CA LYS A 290 -10.01 -28.51 14.97
C LYS A 290 -10.00 -29.62 16.01
N ALA A 291 -9.74 -30.88 15.62
CA ALA A 291 -9.58 -32.00 16.54
C ALA A 291 -8.40 -31.80 17.49
N GLU A 292 -7.21 -31.43 16.97
CA GLU A 292 -6.03 -31.10 17.78
C GLU A 292 -6.32 -29.98 18.79
N LYS A 293 -7.09 -28.96 18.38
CA LYS A 293 -7.47 -27.85 19.27
C LYS A 293 -8.43 -28.30 20.38
N LEU A 294 -9.38 -29.18 20.06
CA LEU A 294 -10.31 -29.74 21.05
C LEU A 294 -9.57 -30.65 22.03
N GLU A 295 -8.68 -31.53 21.55
CA GLU A 295 -7.83 -32.35 22.42
C GLU A 295 -6.94 -31.50 23.32
N LYS A 296 -6.39 -30.39 22.80
CA LYS A 296 -5.59 -29.45 23.60
C LYS A 296 -6.45 -28.73 24.64
N ALA A 297 -7.69 -28.36 24.30
CA ALA A 297 -8.63 -27.75 25.25
C ALA A 297 -9.04 -28.73 26.35
N GLU A 298 -9.37 -29.99 26.00
CA GLU A 298 -9.67 -31.05 26.97
C GLU A 298 -8.48 -31.36 27.87
N LYS A 299 -7.25 -31.36 27.33
CA LYS A 299 -6.02 -31.51 28.13
C LYS A 299 -5.78 -30.31 29.04
N ALA A 300 -6.13 -29.09 28.61
CA ALA A 300 -6.03 -27.90 29.43
C ALA A 300 -7.07 -27.87 30.56
N GLU A 301 -8.27 -28.40 30.34
CA GLU A 301 -9.31 -28.56 31.37
C GLU A 301 -9.00 -29.68 32.37
N LYS A 302 -8.36 -30.77 31.92
CA LYS A 302 -7.96 -31.90 32.78
C LYS A 302 -6.61 -31.69 33.47
N ALA A 303 -5.85 -30.66 33.11
CA ALA A 303 -4.66 -30.30 33.87
C ALA A 303 -5.13 -29.90 35.27
N PRO A 304 -4.77 -30.66 36.33
CA PRO A 304 -5.17 -30.32 37.69
C PRO A 304 -4.75 -28.88 37.96
N ASP A 305 -5.64 -28.12 38.61
CA ASP A 305 -5.51 -26.71 38.92
C ASP A 305 -4.18 -26.44 39.63
N ARG A 306 -3.12 -26.25 38.85
CA ARG A 306 -1.75 -26.02 39.31
C ARG A 306 -1.58 -24.56 39.76
N ARG A 307 -2.67 -23.95 40.26
CA ARG A 307 -2.70 -22.63 40.90
C ARG A 307 -2.39 -22.65 42.39
N GLN A 308 -2.19 -23.82 43.01
CA GLN A 308 -1.84 -23.90 44.44
C GLN A 308 -0.37 -24.25 44.74
N GLU A 309 0.52 -24.37 43.75
CA GLU A 309 1.91 -24.82 44.03
C GLU A 309 3.01 -24.05 43.26
N SER A 310 2.76 -22.81 42.84
CA SER A 310 3.79 -21.94 42.24
C SER A 310 4.10 -20.68 43.05
N GLU A 311 3.97 -20.75 44.38
CA GLU A 311 4.44 -19.70 45.30
C GLU A 311 5.89 -19.94 45.80
N ALA A 312 6.61 -20.87 45.17
CA ALA A 312 8.00 -21.20 45.51
C ALA A 312 8.88 -21.50 44.28
N THR A 313 8.63 -20.83 43.15
CA THR A 313 9.62 -20.74 42.06
C THR A 313 10.34 -19.42 42.20
N GLU A 314 11.50 -19.51 42.87
CA GLU A 314 12.74 -18.80 42.55
C GLU A 314 12.54 -17.63 41.60
N ALA A 315 12.50 -16.43 42.18
CA ALA A 315 12.95 -15.21 41.53
C ALA A 315 14.41 -15.42 41.10
N LEU A 316 14.61 -16.10 39.96
CA LEU A 316 15.72 -15.80 39.10
C LEU A 316 15.40 -14.43 38.51
N ASP A 317 15.68 -13.39 39.32
CA ASP A 317 15.98 -12.06 38.84
C ASP A 317 17.16 -12.19 37.87
N GLU A 318 16.87 -12.63 36.63
CA GLU A 318 17.76 -12.39 35.50
C GLU A 318 17.77 -10.88 35.29
N GLU A 319 18.63 -10.24 36.07
CA GLU A 319 18.83 -8.81 36.12
C GLU A 319 19.06 -8.30 34.68
N LEU A 320 18.07 -7.60 34.14
CA LEU A 320 18.02 -7.15 32.75
C LEU A 320 19.36 -6.51 32.37
N SER A 321 20.13 -7.15 31.49
CA SER A 321 21.42 -6.64 31.04
C SER A 321 21.24 -5.74 29.81
N VAL A 322 21.79 -4.53 29.86
CA VAL A 322 21.67 -3.49 28.82
C VAL A 322 23.06 -2.96 28.48
N GLU A 323 23.31 -2.61 27.22
CA GLU A 323 24.59 -2.07 26.77
C GLU A 323 24.75 -0.60 27.19
N CYS A 324 25.92 -0.24 27.75
CA CYS A 324 26.26 1.15 28.04
C CYS A 324 26.34 1.98 26.76
N SER A 325 25.62 3.10 26.68
CA SER A 325 25.54 3.94 25.48
C SER A 325 26.87 4.58 25.05
N ARG A 326 27.87 4.62 25.93
CA ARG A 326 29.22 5.14 25.62
C ARG A 326 30.25 4.07 25.26
N CYS A 327 30.34 2.99 26.03
CA CYS A 327 31.39 1.97 25.84
C CYS A 327 30.89 0.67 25.22
N GLY A 328 29.57 0.47 25.06
CA GLY A 328 28.97 -0.73 24.48
C GLY A 328 29.03 -1.99 25.35
N VAL A 329 29.52 -1.89 26.59
CA VAL A 329 29.63 -3.04 27.50
C VAL A 329 28.27 -3.35 28.12
N LEU A 330 27.84 -4.61 28.07
CA LEU A 330 26.64 -5.11 28.77
C LEU A 330 26.81 -4.99 30.29
N ARG A 331 25.90 -4.27 30.93
CA ARG A 331 25.83 -4.12 32.39
C ARG A 331 24.39 -4.35 32.85
N PRO A 332 24.16 -4.78 34.10
CA PRO A 332 22.81 -4.86 34.65
C PRO A 332 22.15 -3.49 34.65
N TRP A 333 20.84 -3.43 34.35
CA TRP A 333 20.07 -2.19 34.27
C TRP A 333 20.14 -1.38 35.56
N SER A 334 20.21 -2.05 36.71
CA SER A 334 20.41 -1.43 38.02
C SER A 334 21.66 -0.52 38.08
N GLN A 335 22.73 -0.86 37.35
CA GLN A 335 23.97 -0.09 37.31
C GLN A 335 23.93 1.08 36.30
N LEU A 336 23.02 1.01 35.32
CA LEU A 336 22.89 2.01 34.27
C LEU A 336 21.73 2.98 34.51
N ALA A 337 20.75 2.62 35.35
CA ALA A 337 19.55 3.42 35.62
C ALA A 337 19.87 4.79 36.24
N GLU A 338 20.90 4.88 37.08
CA GLU A 338 21.34 6.16 37.67
C GLU A 338 21.94 7.12 36.63
N GLY A 339 22.53 6.59 35.55
CA GLY A 339 23.25 7.34 34.52
C GLY A 339 22.54 7.37 33.16
N ASP A 340 21.23 7.09 33.13
CA ASP A 340 20.40 7.03 31.91
C ASP A 340 21.04 6.20 30.77
N GLY A 341 21.47 4.98 31.10
CA GLY A 341 22.12 4.09 30.14
C GLY A 341 23.65 4.25 30.03
N VAL A 342 24.27 5.13 30.82
CA VAL A 342 25.73 5.30 30.89
C VAL A 342 26.30 4.66 32.18
N CYS A 343 27.36 3.85 32.06
CA CYS A 343 27.98 3.23 33.23
C CYS A 343 28.78 4.24 34.08
N LYS A 344 28.95 3.95 35.37
CA LYS A 344 29.64 4.84 36.33
C LYS A 344 31.06 5.24 35.91
N GLU A 345 31.79 4.36 35.24
CA GLU A 345 33.13 4.63 34.68
C GLU A 345 33.09 5.71 33.59
N CYS A 346 32.14 5.58 32.64
CA CYS A 346 31.91 6.57 31.59
C CYS A 346 31.31 7.88 32.13
N TRP A 347 30.55 7.81 33.22
CA TRP A 347 29.99 8.98 33.86
C TRP A 347 31.07 9.79 34.60
N ALA A 348 31.93 9.14 35.37
CA ALA A 348 33.03 9.78 36.11
C ALA A 348 34.04 10.49 35.19
N THR A 349 34.37 9.88 34.05
CA THR A 349 35.25 10.48 33.03
C THR A 349 34.67 11.71 32.34
N SER A 350 33.37 11.99 32.51
CA SER A 350 32.75 13.22 31.98
C SER A 350 32.95 14.44 32.88
N GLY A 351 33.38 14.24 34.13
CA GLY A 351 33.52 15.31 35.12
C GLY A 351 34.86 16.04 35.08
N GLU A 352 35.90 15.40 34.54
CA GLU A 352 37.27 15.93 34.56
C GLU A 352 37.79 16.14 33.14
N GLY A 353 37.52 17.33 32.59
CA GLY A 353 38.28 17.88 31.48
C GLY A 353 37.78 17.47 30.09
N ASP A 354 37.15 18.41 29.40
CA ASP A 354 37.77 19.10 28.25
C ASP A 354 36.67 19.82 27.47
N VAL A 355 36.31 21.02 27.94
CA VAL A 355 35.54 21.99 27.14
C VAL A 355 36.52 22.72 26.22
N THR A 356 37.29 22.00 25.41
CA THR A 356 37.80 22.57 24.18
C THR A 356 36.66 22.58 23.18
N ARG A 357 35.96 23.72 23.18
CA ARG A 357 35.11 24.16 22.07
C ARG A 357 35.81 23.81 20.76
N SER A 358 35.28 22.81 20.06
CA SER A 358 35.52 22.61 18.64
C SER A 358 35.00 23.87 17.93
N ARG A 359 35.92 24.83 17.75
CA ARG A 359 35.78 25.99 16.89
C ARG A 359 35.74 25.46 15.45
N CYS A 360 34.54 25.23 14.94
CA CYS A 360 34.33 25.17 13.51
C CYS A 360 34.26 26.62 13.01
N CYS A 361 35.20 27.00 12.14
CA CYS A 361 35.28 28.24 11.37
C CYS A 361 35.95 29.45 12.06
N SER A 362 37.20 29.68 11.67
CA SER A 362 37.94 30.94 11.76
C SER A 362 37.38 31.96 10.76
N CYS A 363 36.59 32.90 11.25
CA CYS A 363 36.32 34.17 10.58
C CYS A 363 36.37 35.29 11.65
N GLU A 364 37.57 35.79 11.92
CA GLU A 364 37.78 37.04 12.67
C GLU A 364 37.64 38.21 11.69
N ALA A 365 36.46 38.82 11.66
CA ALA A 365 36.27 40.17 11.17
C ALA A 365 35.41 40.90 12.21
N GLU A 366 35.93 42.01 12.74
CA GLU A 366 35.27 42.85 13.73
C GLU A 366 33.96 43.40 13.17
N LEU A 367 32.83 43.03 13.79
CA LEU A 367 31.51 43.57 13.48
C LEU A 367 31.06 44.58 14.56
N PRO A 368 30.37 45.68 14.19
CA PRO A 368 29.88 46.69 15.12
C PRO A 368 28.78 46.16 16.07
N LYS A 369 28.68 46.80 17.24
CA LYS A 369 27.90 46.37 18.42
C LYS A 369 26.36 46.37 18.30
N ASP A 370 25.77 46.63 17.13
CA ASP A 370 24.35 47.01 17.05
C ASP A 370 23.45 45.99 16.32
N TRP A 371 23.81 44.71 16.28
CA TRP A 371 22.99 43.66 15.66
C TRP A 371 22.68 42.51 16.64
N LEU A 372 21.67 42.73 17.48
CA LEU A 372 21.01 41.73 18.32
C LEU A 372 19.52 41.68 17.93
N ASP A 373 19.21 40.96 16.86
CA ASP A 373 18.01 40.13 16.70
C ASP A 373 17.91 39.70 15.25
N LEU A 374 18.00 38.37 15.02
CA LEU A 374 17.57 37.56 13.86
C LEU A 374 18.62 36.45 13.62
N GLY A 375 18.32 35.28 14.15
CA GLY A 375 19.14 34.08 14.06
C GLY A 375 19.15 33.42 12.68
N ALA A 376 19.97 33.94 11.76
CA ALA A 376 20.46 33.19 10.61
C ALA A 376 21.76 33.80 10.06
N CYS A 377 22.78 32.97 9.83
CA CYS A 377 24.02 33.36 9.18
C CYS A 377 23.80 33.53 7.66
N PRO A 378 24.00 34.73 7.08
CA PRO A 378 23.70 35.01 5.68
C PRO A 378 24.76 34.52 4.68
N ALA A 379 25.86 33.92 5.13
CA ALA A 379 26.97 33.51 4.25
C ALA A 379 26.72 32.23 3.42
N CYS A 380 25.57 31.56 3.58
CA CYS A 380 25.29 30.28 2.92
C CYS A 380 24.26 30.37 1.78
N ILE A 381 23.75 31.54 1.44
CA ILE A 381 22.72 31.72 0.40
C ILE A 381 23.20 32.76 -0.58
N THR A 382 23.89 32.35 -1.65
CA THR A 382 23.84 32.93 -3.01
C THR A 382 24.97 32.39 -3.88
N SER A 383 24.65 31.48 -4.79
CA SER A 383 25.31 31.38 -6.11
C SER A 383 24.58 30.36 -6.99
N ALA A 384 23.83 30.85 -7.99
CA ALA A 384 23.83 30.38 -9.37
C ALA A 384 22.59 30.92 -10.11
N SER A 385 22.80 32.00 -10.85
CA SER A 385 21.89 32.56 -11.86
C SER A 385 22.37 32.18 -13.27
N GLU A 386 21.39 31.85 -14.12
CA GLU A 386 21.26 32.23 -15.54
C GLU A 386 22.04 31.57 -16.71
N SER A 387 21.20 31.24 -17.71
CA SER A 387 21.38 31.28 -19.18
C SER A 387 21.85 30.03 -19.93
N CYS A 388 21.01 29.54 -20.86
CA CYS A 388 21.19 29.72 -22.31
C CYS A 388 20.03 29.09 -23.11
N ALA A 389 19.68 29.75 -24.22
CA ALA A 389 18.58 29.42 -25.12
C ALA A 389 19.03 28.63 -26.36
N SER A 390 18.07 27.87 -26.92
CA SER A 390 17.83 27.54 -28.35
C SER A 390 18.87 26.77 -29.16
N THR A 391 18.50 25.60 -29.71
CA THR A 391 18.53 25.31 -31.17
C THR A 391 17.77 24.02 -31.56
N VAL A 392 17.52 23.90 -32.86
CA VAL A 392 16.47 23.19 -33.59
C VAL A 392 16.98 21.86 -34.21
N ALA A 393 16.06 20.88 -34.33
CA ALA A 393 15.94 19.74 -35.25
C ALA A 393 17.13 18.81 -35.55
N THR A 394 16.85 17.50 -35.54
CA THR A 394 16.85 16.66 -36.77
C THR A 394 16.26 15.28 -36.50
N GLU A 395 15.53 14.81 -37.51
CA GLU A 395 14.89 13.50 -37.63
C GLU A 395 15.94 12.38 -37.69
N ALA A 396 15.67 11.26 -37.03
CA ALA A 396 16.37 10.00 -37.26
C ALA A 396 15.36 8.87 -37.25
N GLU A 397 15.10 8.33 -38.44
CA GLU A 397 14.44 7.06 -38.67
C GLU A 397 15.22 5.94 -37.95
N ALA A 398 14.50 5.10 -37.20
CA ALA A 398 15.06 3.89 -36.63
C ALA A 398 14.19 2.70 -37.03
N GLU A 399 14.81 1.85 -37.83
CA GLU A 399 14.32 0.59 -38.37
C GLU A 399 13.81 -0.36 -37.28
N SER A 400 12.70 -1.04 -37.59
CA SER A 400 12.13 -2.10 -36.75
C SER A 400 12.81 -3.44 -37.05
N PRO A 401 13.35 -4.17 -36.06
CA PRO A 401 13.77 -5.55 -36.27
C PRO A 401 12.57 -6.50 -36.14
N GLN A 402 12.25 -7.18 -37.25
CA GLN A 402 11.41 -8.39 -37.26
C GLN A 402 11.95 -9.41 -36.26
N ARG A 403 11.09 -9.86 -35.32
CA ARG A 403 11.35 -11.02 -34.48
C ARG A 403 10.53 -12.20 -34.99
N ASP A 404 11.16 -13.01 -35.84
CA ASP A 404 10.80 -14.40 -36.01
C ASP A 404 11.37 -15.21 -34.83
N GLY A 405 10.50 -15.90 -34.10
CA GLY A 405 10.86 -16.60 -32.87
C GLY A 405 9.97 -17.79 -32.62
N ASP A 406 10.40 -18.92 -33.18
CA ASP A 406 9.86 -20.27 -33.06
C ASP A 406 9.28 -20.65 -31.68
N ALA A 407 8.00 -21.03 -31.68
CA ALA A 407 7.34 -21.69 -30.56
C ALA A 407 7.77 -23.16 -30.49
N LYS A 408 8.83 -23.46 -29.72
CA LYS A 408 9.18 -24.84 -29.33
C LYS A 408 8.49 -25.21 -28.02
N GLY A 409 7.76 -26.33 -28.07
CA GLY A 409 6.82 -26.82 -27.07
C GLY A 409 7.41 -27.11 -25.69
N TRP A 410 6.56 -26.91 -24.68
CA TRP A 410 6.84 -27.23 -23.29
C TRP A 410 6.33 -28.64 -22.98
N ARG A 411 7.27 -29.58 -22.79
CA ARG A 411 7.00 -30.90 -22.20
C ARG A 411 6.84 -30.76 -20.69
N ALA A 412 5.72 -31.26 -20.18
CA ALA A 412 5.43 -31.42 -18.76
C ALA A 412 6.48 -32.33 -18.08
N LYS A 413 7.17 -31.83 -17.06
CA LYS A 413 7.92 -32.67 -16.12
C LYS A 413 6.97 -33.09 -15.00
N ARG A 414 6.60 -34.38 -14.98
CA ARG A 414 5.96 -35.04 -13.84
C ARG A 414 6.98 -35.13 -12.69
N PHE A 415 6.59 -34.67 -11.51
CA PHE A 415 7.27 -34.99 -10.26
C PHE A 415 6.95 -36.45 -9.89
N ALA A 416 7.97 -37.30 -9.89
CA ALA A 416 7.92 -38.60 -9.22
C ALA A 416 8.15 -38.38 -7.71
N LYS A 417 7.19 -38.82 -6.89
CA LYS A 417 7.32 -38.85 -5.44
C LYS A 417 8.32 -39.95 -5.05
N TYR A 418 9.28 -39.58 -4.21
CA TYR A 418 10.08 -40.51 -3.42
C TYR A 418 9.15 -41.20 -2.41
N SER A 419 9.09 -42.53 -2.48
CA SER A 419 8.57 -43.40 -1.43
C SER A 419 9.76 -43.83 -0.58
N PRO A 420 9.78 -43.63 0.75
CA PRO A 420 10.67 -44.38 1.61
C PRO A 420 9.97 -45.69 2.01
N ASP A 421 10.48 -46.80 1.48
CA ASP A 421 10.08 -48.17 1.81
C ASP A 421 10.57 -48.60 3.20
N ALA A 422 9.87 -49.64 3.70
CA ALA A 422 10.35 -50.72 4.57
C ALA A 422 10.63 -50.43 6.05
#